data_AF-A0AAW0G979-F1
#
_entry.id   AF-A0AAW0G979-F1
#
_cell.length_a   1.000
_cell.length_b   1.000
_cell.length_c   1.000
_cell.angle_alpha   90.00
_cell.angle_beta   90.00
_cell.angle_gamma   90.00
#
_symmetry.space_group_name_H-M   'P 1'
#
loop_
_entity.id
_entity.type
_entity.pdbx_description
1 polymer ?
#
loop_
_entity_poly.entity_id
_entity_poly.type
_entity_poly.pdbx_seq_one_letter_code
_entity_poly.pdbx_strand_id
1 'polypeptide(L)' 'MISFRIVFVAAMLVVGQAHAAALIATDPVSACGPPNNGNHHLGSSCKYYSGPSDSSPVVSGTCINQNGRLTCVRG' A
#
# COMPACT_ATOMS: atom_id res chain seq x y z
N MET A 1 -17.02 -12.84 51.04
CA MET A 1 -17.00 -13.20 49.59
C MET A 1 -16.64 -11.94 48.82
N ILE A 2 -15.35 -11.75 48.50
CA ILE A 2 -14.85 -10.59 47.74
C ILE A 2 -14.99 -10.97 46.26
N SER A 3 -16.09 -10.56 45.64
CA SER A 3 -16.35 -10.88 44.23
C SER A 3 -15.44 -10.01 43.36
N PHE A 4 -14.49 -10.67 42.71
CA PHE A 4 -13.40 -10.07 41.96
C PHE A 4 -13.93 -9.18 40.84
N ARG A 5 -13.50 -7.92 40.90
CA ARG A 5 -13.62 -6.92 39.85
C ARG A 5 -12.88 -7.38 38.61
N ILE A 6 -13.58 -7.70 37.53
CA ILE A 6 -12.97 -7.67 36.20
C ILE A 6 -13.98 -7.09 35.21
N VAL A 7 -13.96 -5.77 35.10
CA VAL A 7 -14.57 -5.05 33.97
C VAL A 7 -13.69 -5.37 32.76
N PHE A 8 -14.09 -6.36 31.95
CA PHE A 8 -13.45 -6.64 30.68
C PHE A 8 -13.83 -5.54 29.68
N VAL A 9 -13.06 -4.45 29.66
CA VAL A 9 -13.11 -3.48 28.56
C VAL A 9 -12.32 -4.10 27.40
N ALA A 10 -13.02 -4.84 26.55
CA ALA A 10 -12.48 -5.26 25.26
C ALA A 10 -12.41 -4.03 24.35
N ALA A 11 -11.31 -3.29 24.42
CA ALA A 11 -10.97 -2.28 23.42
C ALA A 11 -10.73 -3.01 22.10
N MET A 12 -11.78 -3.14 21.28
CA MET A 12 -11.63 -3.60 19.91
C MET A 12 -10.83 -2.54 19.14
N LEU A 13 -9.55 -2.84 18.93
CA LEU A 13 -8.73 -2.15 17.95
C LEU A 13 -9.40 -2.31 16.59
N VAL A 14 -10.12 -1.28 16.15
CA VAL A 14 -10.46 -1.10 14.74
C VAL A 14 -9.15 -0.82 14.03
N VAL A 15 -8.47 -1.90 13.60
CA VAL A 15 -7.47 -1.82 12.55
C VAL A 15 -8.27 -1.45 11.31
N GLY A 16 -8.31 -0.16 11.01
CA GLY A 16 -8.85 0.36 9.76
C GLY A 16 -8.01 -0.20 8.63
N GLN A 17 -8.40 -1.36 8.11
CA GLN A 17 -7.91 -1.86 6.85
C GLN A 17 -8.51 -0.95 5.77
N ALA A 18 -7.82 0.17 5.55
CA ALA A 18 -7.96 0.97 4.36
C ALA A 18 -7.50 0.10 3.18
N HIS A 19 -8.38 -0.80 2.75
CA HIS A 19 -8.38 -1.26 1.37
C HIS A 19 -8.84 -0.07 0.54
N ALA A 20 -7.95 0.91 0.37
CA ALA A 20 -8.08 1.90 -0.66
C ALA A 20 -8.24 1.10 -1.96
N ALA A 21 -9.33 1.33 -2.69
CA ALA A 21 -9.41 0.96 -4.09
C ALA A 21 -8.05 1.29 -4.71
N ALA A 22 -7.37 0.29 -5.28
CA ALA A 22 -5.98 0.42 -5.69
C ALA A 22 -5.84 1.61 -6.64
N LEU A 23 -5.51 2.77 -6.08
CA LEU A 23 -5.30 4.01 -6.80
C LEU A 23 -4.05 3.74 -7.63
N ILE A 24 -4.23 3.69 -8.96
CA ILE A 24 -3.11 3.54 -9.87
C ILE A 24 -2.21 4.75 -9.64
N ALA A 25 -0.94 4.50 -9.30
CA ALA A 25 -0.02 5.58 -8.98
C ALA A 25 0.27 6.44 -10.22
N THR A 26 0.56 7.71 -10.03
CA THR A 26 0.97 8.61 -11.13
C THR A 26 2.45 8.47 -11.49
N ASP A 27 3.24 7.78 -10.66
CA ASP A 27 4.67 7.56 -10.87
C ASP A 27 5.10 6.16 -10.37
N PRO A 28 6.19 5.60 -10.93
CA PRO A 28 6.62 4.23 -10.64
C PRO A 28 7.11 4.03 -9.20
N VAL A 29 7.48 5.09 -8.47
CA VAL A 29 7.95 4.94 -7.10
C VAL A 29 6.79 4.90 -6.13
N SER A 30 5.82 5.81 -6.29
CA SER A 30 4.58 5.81 -5.51
C SER A 30 3.75 4.53 -5.73
N ALA A 31 3.98 3.82 -6.83
CA ALA A 31 3.38 2.50 -7.08
C ALA A 31 3.86 1.40 -6.12
N CYS A 32 5.05 1.59 -5.54
CA CYS A 32 5.74 0.62 -4.67
C CYS A 32 5.98 1.14 -3.25
N GLY A 33 5.55 2.36 -2.93
CA GLY A 33 5.74 2.98 -1.64
C GLY A 33 4.61 3.94 -1.26
N PRO A 34 4.68 4.58 -0.09
CA PRO A 34 3.72 5.60 0.31
C PRO A 34 3.73 6.78 -0.68
N PRO A 35 2.60 7.48 -0.90
CA PRO A 35 1.33 7.37 -0.16
C PRO A 35 0.37 6.27 -0.66
N ASN A 36 0.56 5.73 -1.86
CA ASN A 36 -0.43 4.85 -2.47
C ASN A 36 -0.27 3.37 -2.09
N ASN A 37 0.94 2.93 -1.77
CA ASN A 37 1.23 1.51 -1.54
C ASN A 37 2.34 1.30 -0.49
N GLY A 38 2.13 1.83 0.72
CA GLY A 38 3.09 1.72 1.83
C GLY A 38 3.42 0.30 2.31
N ASN A 39 2.62 -0.71 1.91
CA ASN A 39 2.81 -2.12 2.27
C ASN A 39 3.51 -2.96 1.17
N HIS A 40 3.84 -2.35 0.03
CA HIS A 40 4.53 -3.06 -1.04
C HIS A 40 5.98 -3.32 -0.66
N HIS A 41 6.47 -4.49 -1.03
CA HIS A 41 7.83 -4.98 -0.79
C HIS A 41 8.46 -5.44 -2.11
N LEU A 42 9.75 -5.78 -2.09
CA LEU A 42 10.44 -6.29 -3.27
C LEU A 42 9.70 -7.52 -3.84
N GLY A 43 9.44 -7.52 -5.14
CA GLY A 43 8.64 -8.55 -5.80
C GLY A 43 7.13 -8.31 -5.82
N SER A 44 6.61 -7.31 -5.10
CA SER A 44 5.19 -6.94 -5.18
C SER A 44 4.82 -6.48 -6.58
N SER A 45 3.64 -6.85 -7.06
CA SER A 45 3.11 -6.30 -8.31
C SER A 45 2.82 -4.81 -8.16
N CYS A 46 2.95 -4.04 -9.22
CA CYS A 46 2.72 -2.60 -9.20
C CYS A 46 2.10 -2.11 -10.50
N LYS A 47 1.38 -1.00 -10.41
CA LYS A 47 0.77 -0.31 -11.55
C LYS A 47 0.93 1.20 -11.41
N TYR A 48 1.27 1.88 -12.51
CA TYR A 48 1.33 3.32 -12.56
C TYR A 48 0.95 3.87 -13.94
N TYR A 49 0.50 5.12 -14.01
CA TYR A 49 0.25 5.82 -15.26
C TYR A 49 1.56 6.24 -15.93
N SER A 50 1.71 6.01 -17.24
CA SER A 50 2.89 6.43 -18.00
C SER A 50 2.95 7.94 -18.30
N GLY A 51 2.03 8.71 -17.73
CA GLY A 51 1.86 10.13 -17.98
C GLY A 51 1.03 10.79 -16.87
N PRO A 52 0.94 12.14 -16.86
CA PRO A 52 0.38 12.89 -15.74
C PRO A 52 -1.16 12.85 -15.64
N SER A 53 -1.84 12.30 -16.65
CA SER A 53 -3.30 12.21 -16.69
C SER A 53 -3.77 10.80 -16.35
N ASP A 54 -4.92 10.66 -15.69
CA ASP A 54 -5.59 9.38 -15.43
C ASP A 54 -6.08 8.67 -16.70
N SER A 55 -6.06 9.37 -17.84
CA SER A 55 -6.28 8.80 -19.17
C SER A 55 -5.01 8.24 -19.83
N SER A 56 -3.84 8.41 -19.18
CA SER A 56 -2.58 7.88 -19.70
C SER A 56 -2.58 6.35 -19.64
N PRO A 57 -1.79 5.68 -20.50
CA PRO A 57 -1.61 4.24 -20.42
C PRO A 57 -1.16 3.79 -19.02
N VAL A 58 -1.73 2.68 -18.55
CA VAL A 58 -1.32 2.04 -17.30
C VAL A 58 -0.19 1.06 -17.60
N VAL A 59 0.94 1.24 -16.93
CA VAL A 59 2.06 0.29 -16.94
C VAL A 59 1.92 -0.63 -15.74
N SER A 60 2.00 -1.94 -15.99
CA SER A 60 2.05 -2.97 -14.95
C SER A 60 3.47 -3.52 -14.84
N GLY A 61 3.84 -3.95 -13.64
CA GLY A 61 5.19 -4.43 -13.40
C GLY A 61 5.41 -5.00 -12.00
N THR A 62 6.68 -4.99 -11.59
CA THR A 62 7.14 -5.50 -10.30
C THR A 62 8.00 -4.47 -9.58
N CYS A 63 7.84 -4.36 -8.27
CA CYS A 63 8.66 -3.53 -7.42
C CYS A 63 10.05 -4.14 -7.25
N ILE A 64 11.09 -3.43 -7.68
CA ILE A 64 12.49 -3.80 -7.44
C ILE A 64 13.18 -2.71 -6.63
N ASN A 65 14.22 -3.08 -5.88
CA ASN A 65 15.02 -2.09 -5.16
C ASN A 65 16.06 -1.47 -6.11
N GLN A 66 15.92 -0.18 -6.38
CA GLN A 66 16.88 0.63 -7.10
C GLN A 66 17.49 1.64 -6.13
N ASN A 67 18.74 1.43 -5.75
CA ASN A 67 19.50 2.34 -4.88
C ASN A 67 18.81 2.68 -3.54
N GLY A 68 18.24 1.66 -2.88
CA GLY A 68 17.56 1.82 -1.58
C GLY A 68 16.10 2.25 -1.66
N ARG A 69 15.54 2.45 -2.86
CA ARG A 69 14.15 2.84 -3.10
C ARG A 69 13.43 1.78 -3.92
N LEU A 70 12.22 1.39 -3.51
CA LEU A 70 11.40 0.48 -4.32
C LEU A 70 10.81 1.24 -5.50
N THR A 71 11.08 0.76 -6.71
CA THR A 71 10.61 1.33 -7.97
C THR A 71 9.90 0.26 -8.78
N CYS A 72 8.75 0.61 -9.36
CA CYS A 72 8.04 -0.25 -10.29
C CYS A 72 8.77 -0.30 -11.63
N VAL A 73 9.17 -1.51 -12.06
CA VAL A 73 9.71 -1.75 -13.40
C VAL A 73 8.73 -2.55 -14.22
N ARG A 74 8.56 -2.18 -15.50
CA ARG A 74 7.68 -2.90 -16.44
C ARG A 74 8.09 -4.37 -16.49
N GLY A 75 7.12 -5.25 -16.24
CA GLY A 75 7.23 -6.70 -16.38
C GLY A 75 6.78 -7.18 -17.74
#